data_AF-A0A3D5S644-F1
#
_entry.id   AF-A0A3D5S644-F1
#
_cell.length_a   1.000
_cell.length_b   1.000
_cell.length_c   1.000
_cell.angle_alpha   90.00
_cell.angle_beta   90.00
_cell.angle_gamma   90.00
#
_symmetry.space_group_name_H-M   'P 1'
#
loop_
_entity.id
_entity.type
_entity.pdbx_description
1 polymer ?
#
loop_
_entity_poly.entity_id
_entity_poly.type
_entity_poly.pdbx_seq_one_letter_code
_entity_poly.pdbx_strand_id
1 'polypeptide(L)'
;MRGALISIFLLVIICSINAQNKSPQKDYLTFDYQLLVDNDVFTLDLSRDHYYSSGIYPEVRYLLDSGKNSKRIRSFRFNHRMYTSYNIVWSRLEQMDRPYAGIMSVSMANEYYFLKNNYLKTELEVGWLGPGSKIGEQQETWHDWFGMPHPNGWQYQINDAPLINLYTRYIHPFYSSYRFEISTETNLSLGTVYNNVRQEIIFRTGELRPIHQSSFVASSLGNKRKDKQNKTEEFYFFYSPGLEYVMHNGTLEGGLIGKESVFTVEAKPWVIQHRFGVMFSWPRYDLSIIRYWRTKENKEAINHTYVGIRMNQRF
;
A
#
# COMPACT_ATOMS: atom_id res chain seq x y z
N MET A 1 -18.00 -3.15 -19.27
CA MET A 1 -17.24 -3.34 -18.02
C MET A 1 -15.95 -4.17 -18.15
N ARG A 2 -15.83 -5.18 -19.04
CA ARG A 2 -14.53 -5.82 -19.33
C ARG A 2 -13.48 -4.85 -19.94
N GLY A 3 -13.94 -3.78 -20.59
CA GLY A 3 -13.07 -2.81 -21.27
C GLY A 3 -12.22 -1.91 -20.36
N ALA A 4 -12.70 -1.53 -19.17
CA ALA A 4 -12.01 -0.53 -18.33
C ALA A 4 -10.72 -1.06 -17.68
N LEU A 5 -10.75 -2.30 -17.17
CA LEU A 5 -9.57 -3.03 -16.69
C LEU A 5 -8.58 -3.29 -17.83
N ILE A 6 -9.09 -3.61 -19.03
CA ILE A 6 -8.28 -3.79 -20.23
C ILE A 6 -7.62 -2.47 -20.64
N SER A 7 -8.29 -1.33 -20.51
CA SER A 7 -7.78 0.00 -20.87
C SER A 7 -6.69 0.52 -19.94
N ILE A 8 -6.81 0.32 -18.62
CA ILE A 8 -5.74 0.69 -17.66
C ILE A 8 -4.51 -0.21 -17.85
N PHE A 9 -4.72 -1.51 -18.06
CA PHE A 9 -3.64 -2.46 -18.35
C PHE A 9 -2.96 -2.14 -19.69
N LEU A 10 -3.72 -1.75 -20.72
CA LEU A 10 -3.20 -1.29 -22.01
C LEU A 10 -2.42 0.04 -21.89
N LEU A 11 -2.85 0.99 -21.07
CA LEU A 11 -2.14 2.26 -20.90
C LEU A 11 -0.75 2.06 -20.26
N VAL A 12 -0.66 1.18 -19.25
CA VAL A 12 0.62 0.79 -18.62
C VAL A 12 1.51 0.06 -19.62
N ILE A 13 0.95 -0.81 -20.47
CA ILE A 13 1.69 -1.51 -21.52
C ILE A 13 2.18 -0.53 -22.61
N ILE A 14 1.35 0.42 -23.06
CA ILE A 14 1.71 1.39 -24.10
C ILE A 14 2.80 2.37 -23.62
N CYS A 15 2.75 2.81 -22.35
CA CYS A 15 3.85 3.58 -21.75
C CYS A 15 5.13 2.75 -21.63
N SER A 16 5.03 1.44 -21.37
CA SER A 16 6.17 0.52 -21.31
C SER A 16 6.81 0.24 -22.68
N ILE A 17 6.04 0.31 -23.77
CA ILE A 17 6.53 0.09 -25.14
C ILE A 17 7.25 1.35 -25.66
N ASN A 18 6.74 2.55 -25.39
CA ASN A 18 7.38 3.80 -25.83
C ASN A 18 8.68 4.14 -25.08
N ALA A 19 8.85 3.63 -23.85
CA ALA A 19 10.11 3.75 -23.09
C ALA A 19 11.26 2.87 -23.62
N GLN A 20 10.99 1.97 -24.59
CA GLN A 20 12.01 1.09 -25.18
C GLN A 20 12.78 1.73 -26.34
N ASN A 21 12.39 2.92 -26.79
CA ASN A 21 13.08 3.60 -27.87
C ASN A 21 14.27 4.43 -27.35
N LYS A 22 15.46 3.83 -27.49
CA LYS A 22 16.78 4.50 -27.56
C LYS A 22 17.19 5.35 -26.36
N SER A 23 17.40 4.71 -25.21
CA SER A 23 18.37 5.23 -24.23
C SER A 23 19.55 4.28 -24.14
N PRO A 24 20.81 4.74 -24.22
CA PRO A 24 21.97 3.89 -23.98
C PRO A 24 21.78 3.21 -22.61
N GLN A 25 21.86 1.88 -22.60
CA GLN A 25 21.58 1.04 -21.45
C GLN A 25 22.57 1.40 -20.32
N LYS A 26 22.16 2.30 -19.40
CA LYS A 26 22.96 2.65 -18.22
C LYS A 26 23.29 1.36 -17.45
N ASP A 27 24.54 1.21 -17.03
CA ASP A 27 25.06 0.04 -16.31
C ASP A 27 24.55 -0.08 -14.86
N TYR A 28 23.75 0.89 -14.39
CA TYR A 28 23.28 1.02 -13.01
C TYR A 28 21.81 1.41 -12.99
N LEU A 29 21.02 0.73 -12.16
CA LEU A 29 19.62 1.07 -11.92
C LEU A 29 19.54 1.89 -10.64
N THR A 30 19.38 3.19 -10.78
CA THR A 30 19.49 4.16 -9.68
C THR A 30 18.17 4.83 -9.34
N PHE A 31 17.15 4.56 -10.15
CA PHE A 31 15.85 5.16 -10.08
C PHE A 31 14.76 4.13 -10.40
N ASP A 32 13.62 4.20 -9.73
CA ASP A 32 12.43 3.46 -10.15
C ASP A 32 11.13 4.28 -10.00
N TYR A 33 10.16 3.89 -10.82
CA TYR A 33 8.76 4.22 -10.63
C TYR A 33 8.08 3.00 -10.03
N GLN A 34 7.33 3.20 -8.95
CA GLN A 34 6.49 2.20 -8.33
C GLN A 34 5.04 2.65 -8.38
N LEU A 35 4.14 1.74 -8.71
CA LEU A 35 2.71 1.91 -8.57
C LEU A 35 2.17 0.77 -7.70
N LEU A 36 1.54 1.13 -6.59
CA LEU A 36 0.71 0.22 -5.81
C LEU A 36 -0.75 0.63 -5.96
N VAL A 37 -1.59 -0.34 -6.30
CA VAL A 37 -3.05 -0.18 -6.33
C VAL A 37 -3.65 -1.26 -5.43
N ASP A 38 -4.34 -0.82 -4.38
CA ASP A 38 -5.16 -1.67 -3.55
C ASP A 38 -6.62 -1.48 -3.93
N ASN A 39 -7.33 -2.59 -4.09
CA ASN A 39 -8.77 -2.53 -4.31
C ASN A 39 -9.44 -3.85 -3.86
N ASP A 40 -10.65 -3.75 -3.33
CA ASP A 40 -11.44 -4.92 -2.95
C ASP A 40 -12.13 -5.60 -4.14
N VAL A 41 -12.39 -4.88 -5.23
CA VAL A 41 -12.85 -5.45 -6.53
C VAL A 41 -11.88 -6.53 -7.06
N PHE A 42 -10.59 -6.41 -6.76
CA PHE A 42 -9.57 -7.39 -7.15
C PHE A 42 -9.70 -8.74 -6.41
N THR A 43 -10.61 -8.85 -5.45
CA THR A 43 -10.97 -10.15 -4.84
C THR A 43 -11.80 -11.05 -5.77
N LEU A 44 -12.12 -10.58 -6.98
CA LEU A 44 -12.99 -11.23 -7.98
C LEU A 44 -14.47 -11.32 -7.54
N ASP A 45 -14.83 -10.63 -6.46
CA ASP A 45 -16.20 -10.46 -6.01
C ASP A 45 -16.60 -8.99 -6.21
N LEU A 46 -17.28 -8.72 -7.34
CA LEU A 46 -17.73 -7.37 -7.71
C LEU A 46 -18.80 -6.79 -6.77
N SER A 47 -19.31 -7.58 -5.82
CA SER A 47 -20.23 -7.10 -4.78
C SER A 47 -19.53 -6.50 -3.57
N ARG A 48 -18.18 -6.59 -3.52
CA ARG A 48 -17.36 -6.05 -2.44
C ARG A 48 -16.75 -4.72 -2.85
N ASP A 49 -17.42 -3.64 -2.45
CA ASP A 49 -16.94 -2.25 -2.47
C ASP A 49 -17.22 -1.64 -1.09
N HIS A 50 -16.36 -1.94 -0.10
CA HIS A 50 -16.60 -1.57 1.29
C HIS A 50 -15.32 -1.47 2.11
N TYR A 51 -15.38 -0.71 3.20
CA TYR A 51 -14.28 -0.49 4.15
C TYR A 51 -13.09 0.15 3.48
N TYR A 52 -11.95 -0.52 3.36
CA TYR A 52 -10.84 0.01 2.57
C TYR A 52 -11.06 -0.35 1.10
N SER A 53 -11.87 0.49 0.44
CA SER A 53 -12.35 0.24 -0.92
C SER A 53 -11.26 0.46 -1.97
N SER A 54 -10.47 1.54 -1.84
CA SER A 54 -9.45 1.86 -2.83
C SER A 54 -8.24 2.59 -2.26
N GLY A 55 -7.06 2.20 -2.75
CA GLY A 55 -5.79 2.85 -2.48
C GLY A 55 -4.96 2.98 -3.76
N ILE A 56 -4.47 4.19 -4.08
CA ILE A 56 -3.61 4.42 -5.24
C ILE A 56 -2.35 5.17 -4.79
N TYR A 57 -1.19 4.58 -5.10
CA TYR A 57 0.09 5.01 -4.55
C TYR A 57 1.20 5.03 -5.62
N PRO A 58 1.22 6.03 -6.51
CA PRO A 58 2.38 6.26 -7.36
C PRO A 58 3.54 6.80 -6.52
N GLU A 59 4.72 6.25 -6.74
CA GLU A 59 5.92 6.54 -5.97
C GLU A 59 7.14 6.62 -6.91
N VAL A 60 7.99 7.61 -6.65
CA VAL A 60 9.30 7.76 -7.29
C VAL A 60 10.37 7.47 -6.26
N ARG A 61 11.39 6.69 -6.63
CA ARG A 61 12.44 6.26 -5.69
C ARG A 61 13.82 6.48 -6.29
N TYR A 62 14.71 7.08 -5.50
CA TYR A 62 16.06 7.42 -5.92
C TYR A 62 17.08 6.78 -4.99
N LEU A 63 18.09 6.14 -5.56
CA LEU A 63 19.26 5.68 -4.84
C LEU A 63 20.10 6.90 -4.39
N LEU A 64 20.23 7.10 -3.08
CA LEU A 64 21.09 8.14 -2.53
C LEU A 64 22.52 7.65 -2.32
N ASP A 65 22.64 6.44 -1.79
CA ASP A 65 23.93 5.83 -1.47
C ASP A 65 23.82 4.30 -1.53
N SER A 66 24.92 3.66 -1.91
CA SER A 66 25.09 2.21 -1.81
C SER A 66 26.47 1.92 -1.21
N GLY A 67 26.78 2.65 -0.13
CA GLY A 67 28.03 2.61 0.60
C GLY A 67 28.25 1.30 1.38
N LYS A 68 29.39 1.23 2.06
CA LYS A 68 29.92 0.00 2.66
C LYS A 68 29.02 -0.62 3.76
N ASN A 69 28.15 0.14 4.42
CA ASN A 69 27.38 -0.34 5.59
C ASN A 69 25.89 -0.53 5.32
N SER A 70 25.31 0.30 4.46
CA SER A 70 23.89 0.23 4.11
C SER A 70 23.64 0.91 2.77
N LYS A 71 22.71 0.37 1.99
CA LYS A 71 22.12 1.10 0.87
C LYS A 71 21.01 2.02 1.38
N ARG A 72 20.92 3.21 0.79
CA ARG A 72 19.95 4.26 1.14
C ARG A 72 19.15 4.65 -0.09
N ILE A 73 17.83 4.56 0.01
CA ILE A 73 16.89 5.03 -1.01
C ILE A 73 16.03 6.11 -0.39
N ARG A 74 15.71 7.15 -1.16
CA ARG A 74 14.68 8.13 -0.82
C ARG A 74 13.53 8.01 -1.77
N SER A 75 12.32 8.03 -1.23
CA SER A 75 11.11 7.97 -2.04
C SER A 75 10.17 9.13 -1.77
N PHE A 76 9.41 9.49 -2.79
CA PHE A 76 8.31 10.43 -2.72
C PHE A 76 7.07 9.73 -3.29
N ARG A 77 5.99 9.76 -2.53
CA ARG A 77 4.77 9.04 -2.87
C ARG A 77 3.57 9.94 -2.67
N PHE A 78 2.66 9.88 -3.64
CA PHE A 78 1.31 10.40 -3.48
C PHE A 78 0.42 9.29 -2.92
N ASN A 79 -0.45 9.60 -1.97
CA ASN A 79 -1.35 8.64 -1.38
C ASN A 79 -2.80 9.10 -1.56
N HIS A 80 -3.58 8.22 -2.18
CA HIS A 80 -5.02 8.35 -2.28
C HIS A 80 -5.66 7.17 -1.56
N ARG A 81 -6.48 7.41 -0.53
CA ARG A 81 -7.19 6.35 0.21
C ARG A 81 -8.66 6.67 0.36
N MET A 82 -9.49 5.68 0.10
CA MET A 82 -10.94 5.80 0.14
C MET A 82 -11.53 4.74 1.06
N TYR A 83 -12.41 5.19 1.95
CA TYR A 83 -13.13 4.33 2.86
C TYR A 83 -14.65 4.53 2.75
N THR A 84 -15.38 3.43 2.69
CA THR A 84 -16.84 3.38 2.51
C THR A 84 -17.49 2.44 3.52
N SER A 85 -18.79 2.60 3.78
CA SER A 85 -19.56 1.63 4.58
C SER A 85 -19.69 0.28 3.87
N TYR A 86 -20.21 -0.74 4.57
CA TYR A 86 -20.45 -2.06 3.98
C TYR A 86 -21.25 -2.05 2.68
N ASN A 87 -22.26 -1.17 2.59
CA ASN A 87 -23.05 -1.03 1.38
C ASN A 87 -23.06 0.43 0.92
N ILE A 88 -22.54 0.67 -0.28
CA ILE A 88 -22.36 2.02 -0.82
C ILE A 88 -23.67 2.76 -1.10
N VAL A 89 -24.79 2.05 -1.28
CA VAL A 89 -26.08 2.70 -1.59
C VAL A 89 -26.84 3.15 -0.33
N TRP A 90 -26.37 2.79 0.86
CA TRP A 90 -26.96 3.27 2.12
C TRP A 90 -26.88 4.80 2.20
N SER A 91 -28.02 5.43 2.40
CA SER A 91 -28.17 6.89 2.39
C SER A 91 -28.54 7.48 3.74
N ARG A 92 -28.80 6.62 4.75
CA ARG A 92 -29.20 7.02 6.09
C ARG A 92 -28.15 6.61 7.11
N LEU A 93 -27.86 7.50 8.05
CA LEU A 93 -26.81 7.35 9.06
C LEU A 93 -26.99 6.05 9.87
N GLU A 94 -28.22 5.71 10.26
CA GLU A 94 -28.54 4.51 11.04
C GLU A 94 -28.29 3.19 10.30
N GLN A 95 -28.06 3.23 8.99
CA GLN A 95 -27.72 2.05 8.21
C GLN A 95 -26.22 1.79 8.20
N MET A 96 -25.41 2.82 8.43
CA MET A 96 -23.96 2.77 8.20
C MET A 96 -23.23 2.12 9.37
N ASP A 97 -22.33 1.19 9.04
CA ASP A 97 -21.49 0.49 10.00
C ASP A 97 -20.12 1.14 10.20
N ARG A 98 -19.78 2.13 9.37
CA ARG A 98 -18.66 3.06 9.55
C ARG A 98 -18.89 4.35 8.75
N PRO A 99 -18.26 5.47 9.14
CA PRO A 99 -18.24 6.67 8.31
C PRO A 99 -17.41 6.45 7.04
N TYR A 100 -17.76 7.23 6.02
CA TYR A 100 -16.93 7.40 4.83
C TYR A 100 -15.71 8.24 5.20
N ALA A 101 -14.59 8.02 4.52
CA ALA A 101 -13.41 8.85 4.70
C ALA A 101 -12.58 8.89 3.42
N GLY A 102 -12.16 10.09 3.03
CA GLY A 102 -11.17 10.31 1.99
C GLY A 102 -9.87 10.83 2.58
N ILE A 103 -8.73 10.27 2.17
CA ILE A 103 -7.42 10.83 2.45
C ILE A 103 -6.65 11.09 1.16
N MET A 104 -6.21 12.34 0.99
CA MET A 104 -5.29 12.75 -0.05
C MET A 104 -4.02 13.31 0.59
N SER A 105 -2.85 12.77 0.24
CA SER A 105 -1.60 13.18 0.86
C SER A 105 -0.37 12.96 -0.02
N VAL A 106 0.75 13.51 0.43
CA VAL A 106 2.08 13.20 -0.09
C VAL A 106 2.97 12.75 1.05
N SER A 107 3.96 11.94 0.72
CA SER A 107 4.90 11.40 1.70
C SER A 107 6.31 11.37 1.16
N MET A 108 7.27 11.54 2.07
CA MET A 108 8.68 11.34 1.81
C MET A 108 9.21 10.28 2.75
N ALA A 109 9.92 9.29 2.21
CA ALA A 109 10.53 8.24 3.00
C ALA A 109 12.04 8.13 2.81
N ASN A 110 12.72 7.69 3.86
CA ASN A 110 14.09 7.21 3.82
C ASN A 110 14.09 5.72 4.10
N GLU A 111 14.70 4.96 3.21
CA GLU A 111 14.81 3.51 3.27
C GLU A 111 16.26 3.10 3.43
N TYR A 112 16.53 2.20 4.37
CA TYR A 112 17.85 1.71 4.72
C TYR A 112 17.87 0.19 4.58
N TYR A 113 18.78 -0.31 3.76
CA TYR A 113 18.99 -1.73 3.49
C TYR A 113 20.34 -2.12 4.07
N PHE A 114 20.31 -2.76 5.24
CA PHE A 114 21.52 -3.08 6.00
C PHE A 114 22.13 -4.40 5.51
N LEU A 115 23.47 -4.48 5.52
CA LEU A 115 24.18 -5.70 5.13
C LEU A 115 23.84 -6.92 6.00
N LYS A 116 23.41 -6.71 7.25
CA LYS A 116 22.93 -7.75 8.16
C LYS A 116 21.51 -8.25 7.83
N ASN A 117 21.09 -8.09 6.57
CA ASN A 117 19.79 -8.51 6.06
C ASN A 117 18.56 -7.79 6.66
N ASN A 118 18.76 -6.67 7.34
CA ASN A 118 17.66 -5.88 7.92
C ASN A 118 17.19 -4.79 6.96
N TYR A 119 15.96 -4.34 7.15
CA TYR A 119 15.38 -3.21 6.43
C TYR A 119 14.72 -2.24 7.41
N LEU A 120 14.90 -0.94 7.18
CA LEU A 120 14.22 0.13 7.91
C LEU A 120 13.70 1.16 6.92
N LYS A 121 12.42 1.51 7.02
CA LYS A 121 11.81 2.66 6.35
C LYS A 121 11.25 3.60 7.39
N THR A 122 11.55 4.88 7.26
CA THR A 122 10.89 5.96 8.02
C THR A 122 10.25 6.92 7.03
N GLU A 123 8.98 7.23 7.21
CA GLU A 123 8.17 7.99 6.26
C GLU A 123 7.39 9.09 6.99
N LEU A 124 7.49 10.31 6.50
CA LEU A 124 6.63 11.42 6.91
C LEU A 124 5.57 11.61 5.83
N GLU A 125 4.30 11.56 6.24
CA GLU A 125 3.14 11.82 5.40
C GLU A 125 2.47 13.11 5.86
N VAL A 126 2.14 13.97 4.89
CA VAL A 126 1.38 15.20 5.11
C VAL A 126 0.27 15.32 4.08
N GLY A 127 -0.92 15.73 4.52
CA GLY A 127 -2.08 15.84 3.63
C GLY A 127 -3.35 16.19 4.36
N TRP A 128 -4.45 15.65 3.86
CA TRP A 128 -5.78 15.99 4.32
C TRP A 128 -6.68 14.76 4.41
N LEU A 129 -7.38 14.64 5.54
CA LEU A 129 -8.49 13.72 5.77
C LEU A 129 -9.80 14.50 5.65
N GLY A 130 -10.81 13.94 4.99
CA GLY A 130 -12.16 14.51 4.90
C GLY A 130 -12.48 15.19 3.56
N PRO A 131 -13.54 16.03 3.49
CA PRO A 131 -14.05 16.62 2.25
C PRO A 131 -13.00 17.35 1.40
N GLY A 132 -12.04 18.04 2.01
CA GLY A 132 -10.95 18.74 1.33
C GLY A 132 -10.02 17.82 0.52
N SER A 133 -10.05 16.51 0.76
CA SER A 133 -9.35 15.51 -0.06
C SER A 133 -9.97 15.31 -1.46
N LYS A 134 -11.24 15.70 -1.62
CA LYS A 134 -12.06 15.54 -2.82
C LYS A 134 -12.22 14.11 -3.33
N ILE A 135 -12.11 13.13 -2.45
CA ILE A 135 -12.18 11.72 -2.84
C ILE A 135 -13.61 11.28 -3.13
N GLY A 136 -14.60 11.88 -2.45
CA GLY A 136 -16.01 11.56 -2.71
C GLY A 136 -16.44 11.94 -4.11
N GLU A 137 -16.12 13.15 -4.54
CA GLU A 137 -16.43 13.62 -5.90
C GLU A 137 -15.70 12.79 -6.97
N GLN A 138 -14.47 12.34 -6.66
CA GLN A 138 -13.75 11.40 -7.52
C GLN A 138 -14.52 10.08 -7.63
N GLN A 139 -14.89 9.45 -6.51
CA GLN A 139 -15.63 8.18 -6.52
C GLN A 139 -16.93 8.29 -7.30
N GLU A 140 -17.75 9.31 -7.02
CA GLU A 140 -19.01 9.56 -7.73
C GLU A 140 -18.78 9.68 -9.24
N THR A 141 -17.78 10.45 -9.67
CA THR A 141 -17.42 10.60 -11.08
C THR A 141 -17.05 9.26 -11.73
N TRP A 142 -16.22 8.45 -11.06
CA TRP A 142 -15.85 7.12 -11.54
C TRP A 142 -17.08 6.20 -11.63
N HIS A 143 -17.95 6.22 -10.62
CA HIS A 143 -19.15 5.38 -10.61
C HIS A 143 -20.11 5.75 -11.74
N ASP A 144 -20.30 7.05 -12.00
CA ASP A 144 -21.13 7.54 -13.10
C ASP A 144 -20.55 7.15 -14.47
N TRP A 145 -19.22 7.29 -14.67
CA TRP A 145 -18.57 6.94 -15.93
C TRP A 145 -18.65 5.45 -16.27
N PHE A 146 -18.61 4.59 -15.25
CA PHE A 146 -18.59 3.13 -15.43
C PHE A 146 -19.93 2.45 -15.15
N GLY A 147 -20.97 3.20 -14.80
CA GLY A 147 -22.31 2.69 -14.52
C GLY A 147 -22.38 1.83 -13.24
N MET A 148 -21.58 2.18 -12.24
CA MET A 148 -21.59 1.52 -10.93
C MET A 148 -22.66 2.15 -10.01
N PRO A 149 -23.14 1.45 -8.95
CA PRO A 149 -24.10 2.03 -8.03
C PRO A 149 -23.56 3.30 -7.35
N HIS A 150 -24.38 4.34 -7.25
CA HIS A 150 -23.95 5.63 -6.73
C HIS A 150 -23.68 5.57 -5.20
N PRO A 151 -22.55 6.10 -4.70
CA PRO A 151 -22.22 6.09 -3.28
C PRO A 151 -22.98 7.19 -2.52
N ASN A 152 -23.94 6.82 -1.68
CA ASN A 152 -24.85 7.76 -1.01
C ASN A 152 -24.39 8.16 0.41
N GLY A 153 -23.13 7.94 0.79
CA GLY A 153 -22.65 8.15 2.16
C GLY A 153 -21.73 9.36 2.37
N TRP A 154 -21.31 10.03 1.30
CA TRP A 154 -20.29 11.09 1.37
C TRP A 154 -20.72 12.33 2.17
N GLN A 155 -22.02 12.58 2.33
CA GLN A 155 -22.52 13.66 3.21
C GLN A 155 -22.29 13.39 4.71
N TYR A 156 -22.00 12.15 5.10
CA TYR A 156 -21.70 11.75 6.49
C TYR A 156 -20.23 11.33 6.66
N GLN A 157 -19.35 11.73 5.74
CA GLN A 157 -17.92 11.41 5.85
C GLN A 157 -17.26 12.10 7.05
N ILE A 158 -16.13 11.56 7.48
CA ILE A 158 -15.24 12.20 8.46
C ILE A 158 -14.89 13.62 8.02
N ASN A 159 -14.99 14.57 8.94
CA ASN A 159 -14.72 15.99 8.71
C ASN A 159 -13.24 16.27 8.40
N ASP A 160 -13.02 17.47 7.86
CA ASP A 160 -11.70 17.95 7.49
C ASP A 160 -10.74 18.01 8.67
N ALA A 161 -9.60 17.33 8.50
CA ALA A 161 -8.50 17.30 9.44
C ALA A 161 -7.15 17.29 8.70
N PRO A 162 -6.17 18.12 9.13
CA PRO A 162 -4.80 17.99 8.64
C PRO A 162 -4.22 16.62 9.00
N LEU A 163 -3.67 15.94 8.00
CA LEU A 163 -2.93 14.71 8.20
C LEU A 163 -1.45 15.05 8.35
N ILE A 164 -0.87 14.70 9.50
CA ILE A 164 0.57 14.67 9.73
C ILE A 164 0.87 13.36 10.46
N ASN A 165 1.52 12.44 9.77
CA ASN A 165 1.79 11.11 10.30
C ASN A 165 3.24 10.69 10.03
N LEU A 166 3.88 10.13 11.05
CA LEU A 166 5.17 9.47 10.96
C LEU A 166 4.94 7.95 10.97
N TYR A 167 5.52 7.26 10.00
CA TYR A 167 5.51 5.81 9.91
C TYR A 167 6.92 5.25 10.01
N THR A 168 7.04 4.11 10.66
CA THR A 168 8.26 3.31 10.67
C THR A 168 7.93 1.88 10.31
N ARG A 169 8.70 1.28 9.41
CA ARG A 169 8.63 -0.14 9.05
C ARG A 169 10.02 -0.75 9.23
N TYR A 170 10.12 -1.75 10.10
CA TYR A 170 11.36 -2.47 10.37
C TYR A 170 11.18 -3.95 10.08
N ILE A 171 12.10 -4.56 9.33
CA ILE A 171 12.11 -5.99 9.06
C ILE A 171 13.42 -6.60 9.54
N HIS A 172 13.30 -7.67 10.30
CA HIS A 172 14.43 -8.43 10.84
C HIS A 172 14.27 -9.94 10.55
N PRO A 173 15.12 -10.52 9.68
CA PRO A 173 15.17 -11.95 9.45
C PRO A 173 15.81 -12.69 10.63
N PHE A 174 15.15 -13.72 11.13
CA PHE A 174 15.69 -14.58 12.18
C PHE A 174 16.16 -15.93 11.64
N TYR A 175 15.59 -16.38 10.53
CA TYR A 175 16.08 -17.54 9.79
C TYR A 175 16.05 -17.23 8.30
N SER A 176 17.15 -17.48 7.58
CA SER A 176 17.21 -17.25 6.14
C SER A 176 18.03 -18.34 5.45
N SER A 177 17.43 -18.96 4.44
CA SER A 177 18.04 -19.93 3.55
C SER A 177 17.68 -19.59 2.10
N TYR A 178 18.28 -20.31 1.15
CA TYR A 178 18.05 -20.09 -0.28
C TYR A 178 16.61 -20.38 -0.75
N ARG A 179 15.83 -21.15 0.03
CA ARG A 179 14.45 -21.54 -0.32
C ARG A 179 13.38 -21.14 0.68
N PHE A 180 13.78 -20.79 1.89
CA PHE A 180 12.87 -20.50 2.97
C PHE A 180 13.45 -19.43 3.88
N GLU A 181 12.64 -18.45 4.24
CA GLU A 181 13.01 -17.40 5.19
C GLU A 181 11.86 -17.18 6.17
N ILE A 182 12.22 -16.95 7.43
CA ILE A 182 11.32 -16.41 8.43
C ILE A 182 11.86 -15.10 8.99
N SER A 183 11.02 -14.08 8.94
CA SER A 183 11.35 -12.71 9.30
C SER A 183 10.24 -12.10 10.16
N THR A 184 10.58 -11.09 10.94
CA THR A 184 9.59 -10.27 11.67
C THR A 184 9.44 -8.92 10.98
N GLU A 185 8.24 -8.37 10.95
CA GLU A 185 7.97 -7.02 10.46
C GLU A 185 7.20 -6.21 11.51
N THR A 186 7.81 -5.12 11.98
CA THR A 186 7.20 -4.17 12.91
C THR A 186 6.84 -2.90 12.15
N ASN A 187 5.57 -2.50 12.21
CA ASN A 187 5.08 -1.23 11.69
C ASN A 187 4.61 -0.36 12.85
N LEU A 188 4.98 0.92 12.83
CA LEU A 188 4.54 1.94 13.78
C LEU A 188 3.94 3.09 13.00
N SER A 189 2.80 3.60 13.45
CA SER A 189 2.16 4.80 12.93
C SER A 189 1.92 5.74 14.11
N LEU A 190 2.34 7.00 14.00
CA LEU A 190 2.12 8.02 15.01
C LEU A 190 1.76 9.34 14.34
N GLY A 191 0.66 9.98 14.74
CA GLY A 191 0.25 11.23 14.13
C GLY A 191 -1.18 11.62 14.39
N THR A 192 -1.72 12.47 13.52
CA THR A 192 -3.04 13.08 13.70
C THR A 192 -4.19 12.19 13.22
N VAL A 193 -3.92 11.23 12.32
CA VAL A 193 -4.94 10.33 11.75
C VAL A 193 -4.74 8.88 12.20
N TYR A 194 -3.51 8.38 12.24
CA TYR A 194 -3.25 6.99 12.64
C TYR A 194 -2.28 6.91 13.83
N ASN A 195 -2.68 6.16 14.86
CA ASN A 195 -1.80 5.76 15.95
C ASN A 195 -1.96 4.26 16.19
N ASN A 196 -0.97 3.47 15.78
CA ASN A 196 -1.03 2.02 15.92
C ASN A 196 0.37 1.40 15.89
N VAL A 197 0.43 0.16 16.38
CA VAL A 197 1.59 -0.72 16.25
C VAL A 197 1.10 -2.03 15.65
N ARG A 198 1.76 -2.49 14.58
CA ARG A 198 1.48 -3.81 14.00
C ARG A 198 2.75 -4.64 13.97
N GLN A 199 2.63 -5.87 14.46
CA GLN A 199 3.70 -6.85 14.47
C GLN A 199 3.29 -8.07 13.66
N GLU A 200 4.13 -8.44 12.69
CA GLU A 200 3.88 -9.58 11.80
C GLU A 200 5.06 -10.56 11.80
N ILE A 201 4.76 -11.82 11.53
CA ILE A 201 5.77 -12.84 11.22
C ILE A 201 5.62 -13.17 9.74
N ILE A 202 6.67 -13.03 8.97
CA ILE A 202 6.68 -13.29 7.53
C ILE A 202 7.35 -14.64 7.29
N PHE A 203 6.65 -15.53 6.61
CA PHE A 203 7.18 -16.76 6.04
C PHE A 203 7.31 -16.58 4.53
N ARG A 204 8.50 -16.74 3.97
CA ARG A 204 8.75 -16.69 2.51
C ARG A 204 9.28 -18.04 2.04
N THR A 205 8.81 -18.52 0.90
CA THR A 205 9.28 -19.78 0.29
C THR A 205 9.33 -19.70 -1.22
N GLY A 206 10.40 -20.22 -1.84
CA GLY A 206 10.63 -20.17 -3.29
C GLY A 206 12.05 -19.81 -3.66
N GLU A 207 12.24 -19.10 -4.76
CA GLU A 207 13.54 -18.55 -5.16
C GLU A 207 13.70 -17.16 -4.52
N LEU A 208 14.39 -17.13 -3.38
CA LEU A 208 14.48 -15.96 -2.51
C LEU A 208 15.83 -15.25 -2.64
N ARG A 209 15.80 -13.92 -2.58
CA ARG A 209 16.96 -13.13 -2.15
C ARG A 209 16.82 -12.78 -0.66
N PRO A 210 17.95 -12.56 0.05
CA PRO A 210 17.91 -11.98 1.39
C PRO A 210 17.08 -10.67 1.39
N ILE A 211 16.28 -10.39 2.43
CA ILE A 211 15.43 -9.18 2.55
C ILE A 211 16.10 -7.90 2.03
N HIS A 212 17.32 -7.57 2.42
CA HIS A 212 17.99 -6.34 2.00
C HIS A 212 18.32 -6.27 0.48
N GLN A 213 18.16 -7.38 -0.23
CA GLN A 213 18.31 -7.56 -1.69
C GLN A 213 17.03 -8.08 -2.36
N SER A 214 15.92 -8.20 -1.61
CA SER A 214 14.66 -8.71 -2.11
C SER A 214 13.71 -7.61 -2.61
N SER A 215 13.05 -7.92 -3.71
CA SER A 215 11.82 -7.28 -4.22
C SER A 215 10.72 -7.12 -3.17
N PHE A 216 10.74 -7.90 -2.07
CA PHE A 216 9.81 -7.74 -0.94
C PHE A 216 9.75 -6.29 -0.43
N VAL A 217 10.93 -5.68 -0.33
CA VAL A 217 11.15 -4.28 0.08
C VAL A 217 11.63 -3.42 -1.09
N ALA A 218 11.42 -3.86 -2.33
CA ALA A 218 11.81 -3.14 -3.54
C ALA A 218 13.29 -2.68 -3.52
N SER A 219 14.19 -3.55 -3.07
CA SER A 219 15.61 -3.22 -2.88
C SER A 219 16.44 -3.30 -4.17
N SER A 220 15.84 -3.28 -5.34
CA SER A 220 16.54 -3.63 -6.59
C SER A 220 17.44 -2.52 -7.14
N LEU A 221 17.33 -1.29 -6.63
CA LEU A 221 18.23 -0.19 -7.00
C LEU A 221 19.65 -0.45 -6.47
N GLY A 222 20.67 -0.08 -7.24
CA GLY A 222 22.07 -0.26 -6.88
C GLY A 222 23.05 0.32 -7.89
N ASN A 223 24.28 0.56 -7.44
CA ASN A 223 25.38 1.15 -8.22
C ASN A 223 26.47 0.12 -8.62
N LYS A 224 26.21 -1.17 -8.45
CA LYS A 224 27.12 -2.26 -8.84
C LYS A 224 26.31 -3.38 -9.49
N ARG A 225 26.64 -3.73 -10.73
CA ARG A 225 25.97 -4.83 -11.45
C ARG A 225 26.39 -6.18 -10.85
N LYS A 226 25.42 -7.01 -10.46
CA LYS A 226 25.61 -8.47 -10.41
C LYS A 226 25.16 -9.04 -11.74
N ASP A 227 26.13 -9.26 -12.63
CA ASP A 227 26.05 -10.01 -13.89
C ASP A 227 24.96 -9.70 -14.95
N LYS A 228 25.31 -9.99 -16.20
CA LYS A 228 24.46 -9.90 -17.41
C LYS A 228 23.43 -11.04 -17.49
N GLN A 229 22.66 -11.33 -16.45
CA GLN A 229 21.67 -12.42 -16.54
C GLN A 229 20.25 -11.91 -16.81
N ASN A 230 19.75 -12.20 -18.01
CA ASN A 230 18.32 -12.09 -18.38
C ASN A 230 17.53 -13.25 -17.74
N LYS A 231 17.60 -13.40 -16.42
CA LYS A 231 16.88 -14.45 -15.69
C LYS A 231 15.98 -13.85 -14.63
N THR A 232 14.93 -14.57 -14.29
CA THR A 232 14.13 -14.33 -13.09
C THR A 232 15.05 -14.23 -11.89
N GLU A 233 14.92 -13.13 -11.15
CA GLU A 233 15.77 -12.82 -10.00
C GLU A 233 15.19 -13.39 -8.70
N GLU A 234 13.87 -13.40 -8.59
CA GLU A 234 13.10 -13.97 -7.49
C GLU A 234 11.72 -14.42 -8.00
N PHE A 235 11.26 -15.57 -7.52
CA PHE A 235 9.88 -16.01 -7.63
C PHE A 235 9.51 -16.78 -6.37
N TYR A 236 8.61 -16.22 -5.57
CA TYR A 236 8.28 -16.81 -4.28
C TYR A 236 6.88 -16.47 -3.81
N PHE A 237 6.43 -17.25 -2.84
CA PHE A 237 5.21 -17.01 -2.10
C PHE A 237 5.55 -16.56 -0.69
N PHE A 238 4.69 -15.75 -0.10
CA PHE A 238 4.79 -15.42 1.30
C PHE A 238 3.43 -15.45 2.00
N TYR A 239 3.51 -15.73 3.29
CA TYR A 239 2.40 -15.63 4.23
C TYR A 239 2.86 -14.81 5.43
N SER A 240 2.06 -13.85 5.86
CA SER A 240 2.38 -12.95 6.96
C SER A 240 1.17 -12.74 7.86
N PRO A 241 0.96 -13.59 8.90
CA PRO A 241 0.03 -13.28 9.98
C PRO A 241 0.58 -12.14 10.84
N GLY A 242 -0.31 -11.28 11.30
CA GLY A 242 0.01 -10.07 12.04
C GLY A 242 -1.07 -9.68 13.03
N LEU A 243 -0.63 -9.04 14.11
CA LEU A 243 -1.48 -8.44 15.13
C LEU A 243 -1.22 -6.94 15.17
N GLU A 244 -2.29 -6.17 15.12
CA GLU A 244 -2.28 -4.71 15.18
C GLU A 244 -2.99 -4.24 16.44
N TYR A 245 -2.32 -3.38 17.20
CA TYR A 245 -2.90 -2.62 18.30
C TYR A 245 -3.21 -1.20 17.82
N VAL A 246 -4.49 -0.87 17.74
CA VAL A 246 -5.02 0.42 17.30
C VAL A 246 -5.30 1.28 18.52
N MET A 247 -4.56 2.38 18.65
CA MET A 247 -4.83 3.40 19.66
C MET A 247 -5.75 4.48 19.12
N HIS A 248 -5.62 4.78 17.82
CA HIS A 248 -6.48 5.73 17.13
C HIS A 248 -6.53 5.45 15.64
N ASN A 249 -7.74 5.53 15.07
CA ASN A 249 -7.99 5.49 13.65
C ASN A 249 -8.97 6.60 13.23
N GLY A 250 -8.42 7.69 12.70
CA GLY A 250 -9.21 8.86 12.31
C GLY A 250 -10.19 8.62 11.16
N THR A 251 -10.07 7.52 10.41
CA THR A 251 -11.08 7.14 9.40
C THR A 251 -12.35 6.54 10.00
N LEU A 252 -12.33 6.25 11.30
CA LEU A 252 -13.46 5.76 12.08
C LEU A 252 -13.84 6.78 13.16
N GLU A 253 -12.83 7.34 13.83
CA GLU A 253 -12.98 8.15 15.04
C GLU A 253 -12.90 9.66 14.79
N GLY A 254 -12.59 10.09 13.56
CA GLY A 254 -12.27 11.49 13.23
C GLY A 254 -10.82 11.87 13.55
N GLY A 255 -10.30 12.93 12.94
CA GLY A 255 -8.93 13.37 13.20
C GLY A 255 -8.74 13.92 14.63
N LEU A 256 -7.56 13.71 15.22
CA LEU A 256 -7.21 14.26 16.55
C LEU A 256 -7.17 15.80 16.57
N ILE A 257 -7.03 16.41 15.38
CA ILE A 257 -7.05 17.85 15.17
C ILE A 257 -8.08 18.15 14.09
N GLY A 258 -8.83 19.23 14.25
CA GLY A 258 -9.91 19.61 13.32
C GLY A 258 -11.25 19.70 14.03
N LYS A 259 -12.33 19.74 13.23
CA LYS A 259 -13.70 19.76 13.75
C LYS A 259 -14.17 18.34 14.02
N GLU A 260 -15.00 18.17 15.04
CA GLU A 260 -15.69 16.90 15.28
C GLU A 260 -16.56 16.51 14.09
N SER A 261 -16.59 15.22 13.77
CA SER A 261 -17.42 14.68 12.67
C SER A 261 -18.82 14.38 13.17
N VAL A 262 -19.82 14.54 12.30
CA VAL A 262 -21.23 14.24 12.63
C VAL A 262 -21.44 12.74 12.89
N PHE A 263 -20.62 11.90 12.26
CA PHE A 263 -20.64 10.46 12.42
C PHE A 263 -19.24 9.92 12.66
N THR A 264 -19.07 9.21 13.77
CA THR A 264 -17.85 8.45 14.09
C THR A 264 -18.25 7.13 14.73
N VAL A 265 -17.34 6.17 14.69
CA VAL A 265 -17.47 4.88 15.37
C VAL A 265 -16.16 4.55 16.08
N GLU A 266 -16.25 3.88 17.22
CA GLU A 266 -15.08 3.47 17.99
C GLU A 266 -14.28 2.39 17.25
N ALA A 267 -12.97 2.58 17.15
CA ALA A 267 -12.09 1.58 16.57
C ALA A 267 -11.88 0.41 17.53
N LYS A 268 -11.81 -0.81 17.00
CA LYS A 268 -11.39 -1.95 17.81
C LYS A 268 -9.90 -1.86 18.09
N PRO A 269 -9.47 -2.02 19.36
CA PRO A 269 -8.07 -1.91 19.71
C PRO A 269 -7.21 -3.05 19.15
N TRP A 270 -7.80 -4.22 18.88
CA TRP A 270 -7.06 -5.36 18.35
C TRP A 270 -7.61 -5.77 16.99
N VAL A 271 -6.75 -5.75 15.97
CA VAL A 271 -7.07 -6.19 14.62
C VAL A 271 -6.05 -7.25 14.19
N ILE A 272 -6.53 -8.40 13.72
CA ILE A 272 -5.68 -9.44 13.15
C ILE A 272 -5.67 -9.26 11.63
N GLN A 273 -4.48 -9.30 11.04
CA GLN A 273 -4.27 -9.24 9.60
C GLN A 273 -3.50 -10.46 9.10
N HIS A 274 -3.94 -11.03 7.99
CA HIS A 274 -3.19 -12.04 7.26
C HIS A 274 -2.90 -11.51 5.85
N ARG A 275 -1.62 -11.51 5.46
CA ARG A 275 -1.20 -11.24 4.09
C ARG A 275 -0.77 -12.53 3.42
N PHE A 276 -1.25 -12.76 2.20
CA PHE A 276 -0.80 -13.84 1.33
C PHE A 276 -0.34 -13.20 0.04
N GLY A 277 0.87 -13.47 -0.42
CA GLY A 277 1.32 -12.87 -1.67
C GLY A 277 2.21 -13.76 -2.50
N VAL A 278 2.22 -13.43 -3.79
CA VAL A 278 3.16 -13.93 -4.77
C VAL A 278 4.01 -12.77 -5.24
N MET A 279 5.32 -12.99 -5.33
CA MET A 279 6.28 -12.02 -5.81
C MET A 279 7.00 -12.55 -7.03
N PHE A 280 7.20 -11.64 -7.97
CA PHE A 280 8.01 -11.86 -9.13
C PHE A 280 9.00 -10.70 -9.29
N SER A 281 10.29 -11.00 -9.47
CA SER A 281 11.32 -10.02 -9.85
C SER A 281 12.03 -10.42 -11.15
N TRP A 282 12.03 -9.52 -12.13
CA TRP A 282 12.85 -9.53 -13.35
C TRP A 282 13.88 -8.40 -13.30
N PRO A 283 14.92 -8.40 -14.15
CA PRO A 283 16.00 -7.42 -14.08
C PRO A 283 15.56 -5.94 -13.99
N ARG A 284 14.46 -5.56 -14.66
CA ARG A 284 13.93 -4.19 -14.65
C ARG A 284 12.55 -4.03 -14.02
N TYR A 285 11.94 -5.11 -13.55
CA TYR A 285 10.55 -5.08 -13.10
C TYR A 285 10.33 -5.90 -11.84
N ASP A 286 9.51 -5.39 -10.94
CA ASP A 286 8.90 -6.16 -9.87
C ASP A 286 7.39 -6.21 -10.07
N LEU A 287 6.79 -7.36 -9.77
CA LEU A 287 5.35 -7.52 -9.68
C LEU A 287 5.03 -8.28 -8.40
N SER A 288 4.11 -7.74 -7.59
CA SER A 288 3.56 -8.44 -6.44
C SER A 288 2.05 -8.39 -6.45
N ILE A 289 1.41 -9.52 -6.15
CA ILE A 289 -0.02 -9.59 -5.88
C ILE A 289 -0.16 -10.06 -4.44
N ILE A 290 -0.83 -9.25 -3.61
CA ILE A 290 -0.95 -9.47 -2.17
C ILE A 290 -2.42 -9.42 -1.79
N ARG A 291 -2.96 -10.52 -1.27
CA ARG A 291 -4.27 -10.57 -0.66
C ARG A 291 -4.16 -10.27 0.82
N TYR A 292 -4.97 -9.33 1.28
CA TYR A 292 -5.12 -8.96 2.68
C TYR A 292 -6.44 -9.50 3.20
N TRP A 293 -6.42 -10.12 4.38
CA TRP A 293 -7.62 -10.43 5.15
C TRP A 293 -7.47 -9.79 6.53
N ARG A 294 -8.48 -9.05 6.98
CA ARG A 294 -8.48 -8.32 8.24
C ARG A 294 -9.73 -8.66 9.03
N THR A 295 -9.61 -8.78 10.36
CA THR A 295 -10.78 -8.83 11.24
C THR A 295 -11.51 -7.49 11.24
N LYS A 296 -12.77 -7.48 11.68
CA LYS A 296 -13.53 -6.24 11.84
C LYS A 296 -12.79 -5.16 12.62
N GLU A 297 -12.86 -3.92 12.12
CA GLU A 297 -12.14 -2.75 12.66
C GLU A 297 -13.00 -1.91 13.60
N ASN A 298 -14.31 -2.14 13.67
CA ASN A 298 -15.22 -1.59 14.67
C ASN A 298 -16.22 -2.66 15.12
N LYS A 299 -17.17 -2.31 15.99
CA LYS A 299 -18.15 -3.25 16.56
C LYS A 299 -19.10 -3.85 15.50
N GLU A 300 -19.64 -3.00 14.64
CA GLU A 300 -20.71 -3.27 13.67
C GLU A 300 -20.16 -3.81 12.33
N ALA A 301 -18.92 -3.49 11.99
CA ALA A 301 -18.26 -3.98 10.79
C ALA A 301 -18.07 -5.51 10.78
N ILE A 302 -17.89 -6.06 9.58
CA ILE A 302 -17.50 -7.45 9.34
C ILE A 302 -16.01 -7.56 8.99
N ASN A 303 -15.52 -8.78 8.80
CA ASN A 303 -14.16 -9.02 8.34
C ASN A 303 -14.00 -8.55 6.90
N HIS A 304 -12.84 -7.98 6.58
CA HIS A 304 -12.57 -7.34 5.31
C HIS A 304 -11.51 -8.10 4.51
N THR A 305 -11.56 -7.99 3.18
CA THR A 305 -10.54 -8.53 2.29
C THR A 305 -10.38 -7.62 1.09
N TYR A 306 -9.13 -7.33 0.75
CA TYR A 306 -8.78 -6.59 -0.47
C TYR A 306 -7.49 -7.17 -1.06
N VAL A 307 -7.18 -6.78 -2.29
CA VAL A 307 -5.95 -7.20 -2.98
C VAL A 307 -5.16 -5.98 -3.40
N GLY A 308 -3.86 -6.01 -3.14
CA GLY A 308 -2.89 -5.05 -3.60
C GLY A 308 -2.08 -5.61 -4.76
N ILE A 309 -1.94 -4.83 -5.83
CA ILE A 309 -1.03 -5.09 -6.94
C ILE A 309 0.05 -4.02 -6.94
N ARG A 310 1.31 -4.45 -6.80
CA ARG A 310 2.47 -3.56 -6.87
C ARG A 310 3.27 -3.85 -8.12
N MET A 311 3.62 -2.81 -8.85
CA MET A 311 4.48 -2.86 -10.02
C MET A 311 5.61 -1.85 -9.88
N ASN A 312 6.85 -2.28 -10.11
CA ASN A 312 7.99 -1.38 -10.13
C ASN A 312 8.69 -1.48 -11.48
N GLN A 313 9.13 -0.35 -12.03
CA GLN A 313 9.97 -0.29 -13.22
C GLN A 313 11.26 0.49 -12.91
N ARG A 314 12.40 -0.15 -13.19
CA ARG A 314 13.73 0.33 -12.79
C ARG A 314 14.48 0.93 -14.00
N PHE A 315 15.22 2.02 -13.77
CA PHE A 315 15.93 2.81 -14.78
C PHE A 315 17.40 3.09 -14.44
#